data_AF-A0A936HX62-F1
#
_entry.id   AF-A0A936HX62-F1
#
_cell.length_a   1.000
_cell.length_b   1.000
_cell.length_c   1.000
_cell.angle_alpha   90.00
_cell.angle_beta   90.00
_cell.angle_gamma   90.00
#
_symmetry.space_group_name_H-M   'P 1'
#
loop_
_entity.id
_entity.type
_entity.pdbx_description
1 polymer ?
#
loop_
_entity_poly.entity_id
_entity_poly.type
_entity_poly.pdbx_seq_one_letter_code
_entity_poly.pdbx_strand_id
1 'polypeptide(L)'
;MPESSDQDRSDIGMTSRIPSRSGKACRSCRPRFRQAIASLCVIAIGVAFAGRPASAQDVPDSAAPSDSATIPTTPLPEANERRVELEREIGKLEDRFLQLEKSNQELKASNEQLRQKLRVAAVAGKGFSRSLARRTSSRVSRHIAAAGGVAVPYVGAGVLSGMIRLDVRDGCETLEELNDLNRALDLDSVETSRVCVMQVPTGEQILAQVLANWRTAYAISAAWANQYQAVLPPEPPVVPYAGANELWIAVFGVTPSLAAPVSPKGTSSPTAPVPPTPPLPPGIRQP
;
A
#
# COMPACT_ATOMS: atom_id res chain seq x y z
N MET A 1 -40.06 -43.51 -5.02
CA MET A 1 -40.40 -44.93 -4.80
C MET A 1 -40.46 -45.60 -6.16
N PRO A 2 -39.54 -46.54 -6.52
CA PRO A 2 -38.10 -46.60 -6.19
C PRO A 2 -37.35 -45.38 -6.81
N GLU A 3 -36.27 -45.32 -7.61
CA GLU A 3 -35.25 -46.21 -8.26
C GLU A 3 -34.02 -45.28 -8.53
N SER A 4 -32.73 -45.59 -8.28
CA SER A 4 -31.72 -46.33 -9.11
C SER A 4 -31.87 -46.19 -10.64
N SER A 5 -30.87 -45.92 -11.47
CA SER A 5 -29.39 -46.07 -11.42
C SER A 5 -28.76 -45.25 -12.60
N ASP A 6 -27.46 -45.11 -12.87
CA ASP A 6 -26.22 -45.46 -12.15
C ASP A 6 -25.10 -44.48 -12.58
N GLN A 7 -24.20 -44.20 -11.65
CA GLN A 7 -22.74 -44.31 -11.78
C GLN A 7 -22.09 -44.33 -13.20
N ASP A 8 -21.37 -43.27 -13.56
CA ASP A 8 -20.12 -43.41 -14.33
C ASP A 8 -19.02 -42.52 -13.71
N ARG A 9 -17.81 -43.07 -13.61
CA ARG A 9 -16.71 -42.61 -12.76
C ARG A 9 -15.38 -42.81 -13.47
N SER A 10 -15.05 -41.90 -14.38
CA SER A 10 -13.76 -41.89 -15.07
C SER A 10 -12.66 -41.23 -14.23
N ASP A 11 -11.99 -42.03 -13.39
CA ASP A 11 -10.80 -41.61 -12.63
C ASP A 11 -9.60 -41.30 -13.56
N ILE A 12 -9.31 -40.02 -13.83
CA ILE A 12 -8.06 -39.58 -14.50
C ILE A 12 -7.05 -39.09 -13.46
N GLY A 13 -6.32 -40.03 -12.87
CA GLY A 13 -5.26 -39.77 -11.88
C GLY A 13 -4.00 -39.14 -12.48
N MET A 14 -4.01 -37.84 -12.76
CA MET A 14 -2.87 -37.14 -13.37
C MET A 14 -1.95 -36.47 -12.34
N THR A 15 -1.13 -37.28 -11.64
CA THR A 15 -0.21 -36.80 -10.60
C THR A 15 1.01 -36.06 -11.17
N SER A 16 0.82 -34.82 -11.63
CA SER A 16 1.90 -33.96 -12.14
C SER A 16 2.79 -33.46 -11.00
N ARG A 17 3.84 -34.22 -10.66
CA ARG A 17 4.91 -33.77 -9.74
C ARG A 17 5.68 -32.61 -10.38
N ILE A 18 5.32 -31.37 -10.03
CA ILE A 18 6.05 -30.18 -10.46
C ILE A 18 7.47 -30.24 -9.86
N PRO A 19 8.55 -30.28 -10.68
CA PRO A 19 9.90 -30.32 -10.15
C PRO A 19 10.26 -28.97 -9.53
N SER A 20 10.63 -28.98 -8.24
CA SER A 20 11.09 -27.79 -7.51
C SER A 20 12.36 -27.22 -8.16
N ARG A 21 12.20 -26.22 -9.03
CA ARG A 21 13.27 -25.65 -9.84
C ARG A 21 14.13 -24.73 -8.99
N SER A 22 15.08 -25.33 -8.27
CA SER A 22 16.02 -24.63 -7.38
C SER A 22 16.87 -23.62 -8.14
N GLY A 23 16.39 -22.38 -8.21
CA GLY A 23 17.08 -21.25 -8.84
C GLY A 23 18.35 -20.90 -8.07
N LYS A 24 19.47 -21.55 -8.43
CA LYS A 24 20.81 -21.24 -7.92
C LYS A 24 21.13 -19.78 -8.25
N ALA A 25 20.99 -18.91 -7.25
CA ALA A 25 21.18 -17.47 -7.41
C ALA A 25 22.57 -17.17 -8.00
N CYS A 26 22.63 -16.27 -9.00
CA CYS A 26 23.89 -15.79 -9.54
C CYS A 26 24.58 -14.88 -8.50
N ARG A 27 25.45 -15.47 -7.67
CA ARG A 27 26.09 -14.77 -6.52
C ARG A 27 27.25 -13.86 -6.92
N SER A 28 27.64 -13.81 -8.19
CA SER A 28 28.85 -13.10 -8.65
C SER A 28 28.65 -11.58 -8.83
N CYS A 29 27.50 -11.14 -9.37
CA CYS A 29 27.31 -9.75 -9.83
C CYS A 29 27.01 -8.70 -8.72
N ARG A 30 27.47 -8.89 -7.47
CA ARG A 30 27.24 -7.93 -6.36
C ARG A 30 28.43 -7.72 -5.40
N PRO A 31 29.47 -6.96 -5.80
CA PRO A 31 30.44 -6.41 -4.84
C PRO A 31 30.41 -4.88 -4.66
N ARG A 32 29.90 -4.07 -5.62
CA ARG A 32 30.07 -2.60 -5.58
C ARG A 32 28.84 -1.73 -5.26
N PHE A 33 27.61 -2.17 -5.55
CA PHE A 33 26.41 -1.31 -5.35
C PHE A 33 25.90 -1.22 -3.90
N ARG A 34 26.54 -1.90 -2.93
CA ARG A 34 26.05 -1.96 -1.54
C ARG A 34 26.59 -0.86 -0.63
N GLN A 35 27.68 -0.19 -1.01
CA GLN A 35 28.38 0.74 -0.11
C GLN A 35 27.83 2.18 -0.17
N ALA A 36 27.23 2.59 -1.28
CA ALA A 36 26.66 3.94 -1.45
C ALA A 36 25.34 4.16 -0.69
N ILE A 37 24.46 3.15 -0.64
CA ILE A 37 23.09 3.30 -0.09
C ILE A 37 23.09 3.39 1.45
N ALA A 38 24.09 2.80 2.13
CA ALA A 38 24.17 2.81 3.58
C ALA A 38 24.39 4.21 4.19
N SER A 39 24.97 5.15 3.43
CA SER A 39 25.36 6.47 3.94
C SER A 39 24.24 7.51 3.95
N LEU A 40 23.08 7.22 3.35
CA LEU A 40 21.98 8.20 3.17
C LEU A 40 20.75 7.95 4.07
N CYS A 41 20.70 6.83 4.81
CA CYS A 41 19.58 6.50 5.70
C CYS A 41 19.80 6.86 7.18
N VAL A 42 20.92 7.51 7.53
CA VAL A 42 21.29 7.84 8.92
C VAL A 42 20.82 9.24 9.34
N ILE A 43 20.39 10.08 8.39
CA ILE A 43 19.96 11.46 8.63
C ILE A 43 18.44 11.57 8.41
N ALA A 44 17.76 12.33 9.26
CA ALA A 44 16.34 12.69 9.17
C ALA A 44 15.26 11.64 9.56
N ILE A 45 15.57 10.66 10.41
CA ILE A 45 14.56 10.10 11.35
C ILE A 45 14.85 10.67 12.73
N GLY A 46 14.51 11.95 12.92
CA GLY A 46 14.99 12.78 14.04
C GLY A 46 13.93 13.64 14.73
N VAL A 47 12.63 13.35 14.57
CA VAL A 47 11.54 14.02 15.29
C VAL A 47 10.59 12.97 15.88
N ALA A 48 11.05 12.28 16.92
CA ALA A 48 10.24 11.31 17.65
C ALA A 48 9.40 12.00 18.73
N PHE A 49 8.14 12.26 18.40
CA PHE A 49 6.98 12.31 19.31
C PHE A 49 7.26 12.65 20.80
N ALA A 50 7.22 13.94 21.15
CA ALA A 50 7.16 14.39 22.55
C ALA A 50 5.74 14.19 23.16
N GLY A 51 5.25 12.94 23.13
CA GLY A 51 3.94 12.55 23.64
C GLY A 51 3.98 12.23 25.13
N ARG A 52 3.41 13.11 25.97
CA ARG A 52 3.33 12.94 27.43
C ARG A 52 2.47 11.73 27.80
N PRO A 53 2.97 10.73 28.56
CA PRO A 53 2.13 10.03 29.51
C PRO A 53 1.84 10.99 30.68
N ALA A 54 0.58 11.09 31.11
CA ALA A 54 0.25 11.81 32.34
C ALA A 54 0.51 10.89 33.54
N SER A 55 1.51 11.21 34.36
CA SER A 55 1.67 10.56 35.67
C SER A 55 0.50 10.96 36.56
N ALA A 56 -0.35 9.99 36.91
CA ALA A 56 -1.38 10.17 37.93
C ALA A 56 -0.73 10.03 39.31
N GLN A 57 -0.65 11.15 40.02
CA GLN A 57 -0.32 11.24 41.45
C GLN A 57 -1.09 12.44 42.04
N ASP A 58 -1.06 12.57 43.35
CA ASP A 58 -1.74 13.62 44.13
C ASP A 58 -3.28 13.59 44.03
N VAL A 59 -3.86 12.50 44.56
CA VAL A 59 -5.15 12.64 45.28
C VAL A 59 -4.81 13.32 46.62
N PRO A 60 -5.33 14.51 46.91
CA PRO A 60 -5.01 15.20 48.16
C PRO A 60 -5.68 14.50 49.36
N ASP A 61 -4.96 14.42 50.48
CA ASP A 61 -5.52 13.97 51.76
C ASP A 61 -6.70 14.86 52.16
N SER A 62 -7.91 14.30 52.07
CA SER A 62 -9.12 14.98 52.52
C SER A 62 -9.15 14.94 54.05
N ALA A 63 -8.66 16.01 54.67
CA ALA A 63 -8.58 16.13 56.13
C ALA A 63 -9.94 15.86 56.78
N ALA A 64 -9.99 14.85 57.65
CA ALA A 64 -11.18 14.54 58.41
C ALA A 64 -11.47 15.66 59.42
N PRO A 65 -12.66 16.31 59.38
CA PRO A 65 -13.06 17.20 60.45
C PRO A 65 -13.31 16.36 61.71
N SER A 66 -12.46 16.53 62.73
CA SER A 66 -12.61 15.89 64.02
C SER A 66 -13.69 16.58 64.86
N ASP A 67 -14.91 16.65 64.34
CA ASP A 67 -16.06 17.17 65.07
C ASP A 67 -16.44 16.18 66.17
N SER A 68 -16.11 16.58 67.41
CA SER A 68 -16.43 15.83 68.62
C SER A 68 -17.94 15.85 68.86
N ALA A 69 -18.65 14.94 68.21
CA ALA A 69 -20.10 14.80 68.32
C ALA A 69 -20.51 14.50 69.77
N THR A 70 -20.94 15.55 70.48
CA THR A 70 -21.67 15.47 71.75
C THR A 70 -22.76 14.41 71.61
N ILE A 71 -22.64 13.30 72.35
CA ILE A 71 -23.59 12.18 72.29
C ILE A 71 -24.98 12.72 72.64
N PRO A 72 -25.91 12.82 71.68
CA PRO A 72 -27.28 13.14 72.01
C PRO A 72 -27.90 11.84 72.49
N THR A 73 -28.40 11.82 73.73
CA THR A 73 -29.10 10.67 74.31
C THR A 73 -30.47 10.49 73.65
N THR A 74 -30.43 10.11 72.37
CA THR A 74 -31.59 9.84 71.52
C THR A 74 -32.39 8.68 72.08
N PRO A 75 -33.73 8.72 72.02
CA PRO A 75 -34.55 7.66 72.55
C PRO A 75 -34.26 6.35 71.79
N LEU A 76 -34.14 5.25 72.53
CA LEU A 76 -33.84 3.89 72.06
C LEU A 76 -34.39 3.48 70.66
N PRO A 77 -35.65 3.78 70.26
CA PRO A 77 -36.11 3.52 68.89
C PRO A 77 -35.23 4.14 67.79
N GLU A 78 -34.82 5.42 67.92
CA GLU A 78 -34.13 6.17 66.86
C GLU A 78 -32.71 5.61 66.59
N ALA A 79 -32.02 5.18 67.65
CA ALA A 79 -30.71 4.53 67.53
C ALA A 79 -30.79 3.19 66.79
N ASN A 80 -31.93 2.49 66.87
CA ASN A 80 -32.14 1.21 66.20
C ASN A 80 -32.48 1.39 64.72
N GLU A 81 -33.26 2.42 64.36
CA GLU A 81 -33.53 2.78 62.96
C GLU A 81 -32.24 3.16 62.21
N ARG A 82 -31.36 3.97 62.84
CA ARG A 82 -30.05 4.33 62.29
C ARG A 82 -29.16 3.11 62.02
N ARG A 83 -29.22 2.08 62.87
CA ARG A 83 -28.50 0.81 62.65
C ARG A 83 -29.03 0.06 61.44
N VAL A 84 -30.35 -0.06 61.29
CA VAL A 84 -30.98 -0.77 60.17
C VAL A 84 -30.65 -0.11 58.83
N GLU A 85 -30.58 1.22 58.76
CA GLU A 85 -30.15 1.88 57.51
C GLU A 85 -28.64 1.75 57.26
N LEU A 86 -27.79 1.80 58.29
CA LEU A 86 -26.35 1.54 58.13
C LEU A 86 -26.08 0.12 57.62
N GLU A 87 -26.83 -0.87 58.13
CA GLU A 87 -26.79 -2.26 57.66
C GLU A 87 -27.27 -2.38 56.20
N ARG A 88 -28.25 -1.57 55.76
CA ARG A 88 -28.58 -1.43 54.31
C ARG A 88 -27.47 -0.78 53.50
N GLU A 89 -26.81 0.27 54.01
CA GLU A 89 -25.75 0.96 53.26
C GLU A 89 -24.51 0.08 53.08
N ILE A 90 -24.15 -0.73 54.08
CA ILE A 90 -23.10 -1.74 53.97
C ILE A 90 -23.44 -2.74 52.86
N GLY A 91 -24.66 -3.29 52.84
CA GLY A 91 -25.11 -4.20 51.77
C GLY A 91 -25.08 -3.55 50.38
N LYS A 92 -25.59 -2.31 50.23
CA LYS A 92 -25.52 -1.53 48.98
C LYS A 92 -24.08 -1.28 48.52
N LEU A 93 -23.11 -1.19 49.43
CA LEU A 93 -21.69 -1.04 49.12
C LEU A 93 -21.09 -2.37 48.66
N GLU A 94 -21.39 -3.47 49.33
CA GLU A 94 -20.90 -4.81 48.99
C GLU A 94 -21.42 -5.26 47.61
N ASP A 95 -22.71 -5.05 47.31
CA ASP A 95 -23.29 -5.22 45.97
C ASP A 95 -22.52 -4.44 44.90
N ARG A 96 -22.17 -3.18 45.19
CA ARG A 96 -21.39 -2.33 44.28
C ARG A 96 -19.97 -2.82 44.09
N PHE A 97 -19.29 -3.29 45.14
CA PHE A 97 -17.95 -3.85 45.03
C PHE A 97 -17.94 -5.11 44.16
N LEU A 98 -18.90 -6.02 44.36
CA LEU A 98 -19.06 -7.22 43.54
C LEU A 98 -19.36 -6.88 42.07
N GLN A 99 -20.19 -5.87 41.81
CA GLN A 99 -20.46 -5.36 40.46
C GLN A 99 -19.22 -4.72 39.81
N LEU A 100 -18.42 -3.98 40.59
CA LEU A 100 -17.21 -3.33 40.11
C LEU A 100 -16.10 -4.35 39.82
N GLU A 101 -15.98 -5.39 40.64
CA GLU A 101 -15.03 -6.48 40.39
C GLU A 101 -15.42 -7.28 39.15
N LYS A 102 -16.69 -7.69 39.02
CA LYS A 102 -17.18 -8.41 37.83
C LYS A 102 -16.93 -7.64 36.53
N SER A 103 -17.28 -6.34 36.49
CA SER A 103 -17.03 -5.49 35.32
C SER A 103 -15.53 -5.28 35.05
N ASN A 104 -14.68 -5.24 36.08
CA ASN A 104 -13.23 -5.27 35.90
C ASN A 104 -12.71 -6.59 35.31
N GLN A 105 -13.28 -7.74 35.70
CA GLN A 105 -12.91 -9.04 35.14
C GLN A 105 -13.33 -9.15 33.66
N GLU A 106 -14.56 -8.73 33.31
CA GLU A 106 -15.06 -8.66 31.93
C GLU A 106 -14.20 -7.71 31.06
N LEU A 107 -13.83 -6.53 31.59
CA LEU A 107 -12.98 -5.56 30.89
C LEU A 107 -11.54 -6.07 30.70
N LYS A 108 -10.99 -6.84 31.65
CA LYS A 108 -9.68 -7.51 31.50
C LYS A 108 -9.72 -8.55 30.38
N ALA A 109 -10.72 -9.44 30.39
CA ALA A 109 -10.90 -10.46 29.35
C ALA A 109 -11.05 -9.85 27.94
N SER A 110 -11.85 -8.78 27.82
CA SER A 110 -12.00 -8.02 26.57
C SER A 110 -10.67 -7.39 26.10
N ASN A 111 -9.91 -6.77 27.03
CA ASN A 111 -8.58 -6.24 26.71
C ASN A 111 -7.58 -7.30 26.24
N GLU A 112 -7.63 -8.52 26.79
CA GLU A 112 -6.76 -9.61 26.37
C GLU A 112 -7.13 -10.13 24.97
N GLN A 113 -8.43 -10.26 24.66
CA GLN A 113 -8.90 -10.58 23.31
C GLN A 113 -8.48 -9.50 22.28
N LEU A 114 -8.65 -8.21 22.61
CA LEU A 114 -8.19 -7.11 21.76
C LEU A 114 -6.67 -7.14 21.55
N ARG A 115 -5.88 -7.37 22.61
CA ARG A 115 -4.42 -7.52 22.52
C ARG A 115 -4.02 -8.72 21.66
N GLN A 116 -4.78 -9.82 21.69
CA GLN A 116 -4.54 -10.99 20.84
C GLN A 116 -4.85 -10.69 19.36
N LYS A 117 -6.00 -10.06 19.06
CA LYS A 117 -6.33 -9.61 17.69
C LYS A 117 -5.26 -8.64 17.15
N LEU A 118 -4.85 -7.65 17.95
CA LEU A 118 -3.78 -6.70 17.59
C LEU A 118 -2.42 -7.35 17.35
N ARG A 119 -2.07 -8.44 18.08
CA ARG A 119 -0.84 -9.21 17.83
C ARG A 119 -0.87 -9.94 16.49
N VAL A 120 -1.99 -10.58 16.15
CA VAL A 120 -2.18 -11.24 14.84
C VAL A 120 -2.09 -10.20 13.71
N ALA A 121 -2.80 -9.08 13.85
CA ALA A 121 -2.78 -7.95 12.93
C ALA A 121 -1.35 -7.41 12.69
N ALA A 122 -0.59 -7.20 13.77
CA ALA A 122 0.78 -6.67 13.68
C ALA A 122 1.75 -7.64 12.98
N VAL A 123 1.59 -8.96 13.16
CA VAL A 123 2.41 -9.97 12.47
C VAL A 123 2.09 -10.01 10.99
N ALA A 124 0.80 -10.12 10.63
CA ALA A 124 0.35 -10.19 9.24
C ALA A 124 0.70 -8.89 8.47
N GLY A 125 0.36 -7.73 9.05
CA GLY A 125 0.66 -6.42 8.49
C GLY A 125 2.16 -6.16 8.30
N LYS A 126 3.02 -6.65 9.19
CA LYS A 126 4.49 -6.59 9.03
C LYS A 126 4.99 -7.49 7.89
N GLY A 127 4.35 -8.63 7.65
CA GLY A 127 4.60 -9.48 6.48
C GLY A 127 4.28 -8.75 5.17
N PHE A 128 3.03 -8.30 5.05
CA PHE A 128 2.54 -7.50 3.91
C PHE A 128 3.43 -6.27 3.64
N SER A 129 3.70 -5.46 4.67
CA SER A 129 4.51 -4.24 4.54
C SER A 129 5.93 -4.52 4.01
N ARG A 130 6.55 -5.63 4.45
CA ARG A 130 7.88 -6.05 3.98
C ARG A 130 7.86 -6.58 2.55
N SER A 131 6.79 -7.27 2.17
CA SER A 131 6.57 -7.75 0.79
C SER A 131 6.36 -6.58 -0.17
N LEU A 132 5.44 -5.66 0.19
CA LEU A 132 5.14 -4.43 -0.54
C LEU A 132 6.40 -3.56 -0.72
N ALA A 133 7.14 -3.27 0.35
CA ALA A 133 8.39 -2.49 0.27
C ALA A 133 9.42 -3.14 -0.69
N ARG A 134 9.48 -4.47 -0.73
CA ARG A 134 10.36 -5.23 -1.66
C ARG A 134 9.84 -5.19 -3.10
N ARG A 135 8.54 -5.32 -3.35
CA ARG A 135 7.96 -5.16 -4.71
C ARG A 135 8.13 -3.74 -5.20
N THR A 136 7.73 -2.73 -4.43
CA THR A 136 7.81 -1.31 -4.81
C THR A 136 9.25 -0.88 -5.11
N SER A 137 10.23 -1.22 -4.26
CA SER A 137 11.64 -0.93 -4.56
C SER A 137 12.16 -1.70 -5.79
N SER A 138 11.67 -2.92 -6.06
CA SER A 138 11.98 -3.63 -7.30
C SER A 138 11.35 -2.97 -8.53
N ARG A 139 10.11 -2.47 -8.45
CA ARG A 139 9.48 -1.73 -9.56
C ARG A 139 10.22 -0.44 -9.85
N VAL A 140 10.43 0.41 -8.84
CA VAL A 140 11.15 1.69 -8.98
C VAL A 140 12.55 1.48 -9.57
N SER A 141 13.28 0.45 -9.13
CA SER A 141 14.60 0.14 -9.73
C SER A 141 14.53 -0.36 -11.19
N ARG A 142 13.48 -1.10 -11.58
CA ARG A 142 13.23 -1.43 -13.01
C ARG A 142 12.90 -0.18 -13.82
N HIS A 143 12.04 0.70 -13.31
CA HIS A 143 11.66 1.96 -13.99
C HIS A 143 12.87 2.90 -14.18
N ILE A 144 13.71 3.07 -13.16
CA ILE A 144 14.95 3.87 -13.26
C ILE A 144 15.93 3.23 -14.24
N ALA A 145 16.14 1.91 -14.18
CA ALA A 145 17.04 1.20 -15.10
C ALA A 145 16.53 1.21 -16.56
N ALA A 146 15.21 1.24 -16.76
CA ALA A 146 14.58 1.30 -18.07
C ALA A 146 14.60 2.69 -18.70
N ALA A 147 14.74 3.77 -17.92
CA ALA A 147 14.55 5.16 -18.37
C ALA A 147 15.29 5.50 -19.67
N GLY A 148 16.57 5.11 -19.79
CA GLY A 148 17.36 5.33 -21.02
C GLY A 148 16.88 4.52 -22.23
N GLY A 149 16.25 3.36 -22.01
CA GLY A 149 15.63 2.55 -23.07
C GLY A 149 14.30 3.11 -23.56
N VAL A 150 13.54 3.81 -22.70
CA VAL A 150 12.23 4.41 -23.10
C VAL A 150 12.42 5.58 -24.07
N ALA A 151 13.58 6.23 -24.08
CA ALA A 151 13.88 7.40 -24.92
C ALA A 151 13.95 7.10 -26.43
N VAL A 152 14.12 5.85 -26.84
CA VAL A 152 14.15 5.43 -28.26
C VAL A 152 12.75 4.93 -28.64
N PRO A 153 12.00 5.57 -29.57
CA PRO A 153 10.57 5.28 -29.76
C PRO A 153 10.21 3.80 -30.01
N TYR A 154 11.07 3.09 -30.72
CA TYR A 154 10.93 1.65 -30.95
C TYR A 154 11.26 0.83 -29.69
N VAL A 155 12.53 0.86 -29.25
CA VAL A 155 13.02 0.07 -28.10
C VAL A 155 12.18 0.36 -26.85
N GLY A 156 11.81 1.61 -26.64
CA GLY A 156 10.99 2.08 -25.54
C GLY A 156 9.57 1.52 -25.52
N ALA A 157 8.90 1.37 -26.68
CA ALA A 157 7.60 0.69 -26.75
C ALA A 157 7.72 -0.79 -26.32
N GLY A 158 8.79 -1.46 -26.73
CA GLY A 158 9.13 -2.82 -26.29
C GLY A 158 9.33 -2.90 -24.77
N VAL A 159 10.27 -2.10 -24.23
CA VAL A 159 10.58 -2.03 -22.79
C VAL A 159 9.33 -1.69 -21.96
N LEU A 160 8.57 -0.66 -22.35
CA LEU A 160 7.36 -0.21 -21.68
C LEU A 160 6.28 -1.30 -21.65
N SER A 161 6.06 -2.02 -22.75
CA SER A 161 5.10 -3.13 -22.79
C SER A 161 5.48 -4.25 -21.80
N GLY A 162 6.78 -4.55 -21.66
CA GLY A 162 7.28 -5.50 -20.68
C GLY A 162 7.10 -5.01 -19.24
N MET A 163 7.35 -3.72 -18.99
CA MET A 163 7.17 -3.10 -17.68
C MET A 163 5.70 -3.11 -17.23
N ILE A 164 4.76 -2.71 -18.09
CA ILE A 164 3.33 -2.71 -17.75
C ILE A 164 2.86 -4.14 -17.40
N ARG A 165 3.31 -5.17 -18.13
CA ARG A 165 3.03 -6.58 -17.79
C ARG A 165 3.57 -6.99 -16.42
N LEU A 166 4.77 -6.54 -16.07
CA LEU A 166 5.36 -6.78 -14.74
C LEU A 166 4.63 -6.00 -13.64
N ASP A 167 4.20 -4.76 -13.90
CA ASP A 167 3.50 -3.92 -12.92
C ASP A 167 2.07 -4.38 -12.65
N VAL A 168 1.36 -4.92 -13.65
CA VAL A 168 0.06 -5.58 -13.48
C VAL A 168 0.23 -6.88 -12.70
N ARG A 169 1.21 -7.73 -13.06
CA ARG A 169 1.51 -8.97 -12.31
C ARG A 169 1.87 -8.70 -10.85
N ASP A 170 2.86 -7.84 -10.60
CA ASP A 170 3.28 -7.46 -9.25
C ASP A 170 2.13 -6.74 -8.48
N GLY A 171 1.10 -6.26 -9.20
CA GLY A 171 -0.12 -5.66 -8.65
C GLY A 171 -1.10 -6.73 -8.17
N CYS A 172 -1.37 -7.74 -8.99
CA CYS A 172 -2.17 -8.91 -8.63
C CYS A 172 -1.62 -9.62 -7.39
N GLU A 173 -0.31 -9.91 -7.35
CA GLU A 173 0.32 -10.52 -6.18
C GLU A 173 0.18 -9.65 -4.90
N THR A 174 0.13 -8.32 -5.05
CA THR A 174 -0.09 -7.40 -3.91
C THR A 174 -1.54 -7.39 -3.44
N LEU A 175 -2.52 -7.53 -4.35
CA LEU A 175 -3.94 -7.61 -3.99
C LEU A 175 -4.28 -8.97 -3.37
N GLU A 176 -3.64 -10.05 -3.80
CA GLU A 176 -3.74 -11.37 -3.19
C GLU A 176 -3.22 -11.36 -1.74
N GLU A 177 -2.01 -10.82 -1.50
CA GLU A 177 -1.45 -10.65 -0.15
C GLU A 177 -2.26 -9.67 0.73
N LEU A 178 -2.94 -8.68 0.13
CA LEU A 178 -3.88 -7.81 0.85
C LEU A 178 -5.15 -8.56 1.26
N ASN A 179 -5.65 -9.46 0.42
CA ASN A 179 -6.79 -10.31 0.76
C ASN A 179 -6.44 -11.38 1.80
N ASP A 180 -5.20 -11.88 1.83
CA ASP A 180 -4.70 -12.69 2.95
C ASP A 180 -4.64 -11.89 4.25
N LEU A 181 -4.19 -10.65 4.19
CA LEU A 181 -4.19 -9.75 5.35
C LEU A 181 -5.62 -9.46 5.85
N ASN A 182 -6.56 -9.14 4.95
CA ASN A 182 -7.96 -8.89 5.33
C ASN A 182 -8.62 -10.13 5.93
N ARG A 183 -8.40 -11.32 5.35
CA ARG A 183 -8.86 -12.60 5.93
C ARG A 183 -8.26 -12.88 7.31
N ALA A 184 -7.00 -12.51 7.55
CA ALA A 184 -6.37 -12.62 8.87
C ALA A 184 -6.84 -11.55 9.89
N LEU A 185 -7.63 -10.56 9.45
CA LEU A 185 -8.19 -9.47 10.25
C LEU A 185 -9.71 -9.56 10.44
N ASP A 186 -10.37 -10.55 9.85
CA ASP A 186 -11.84 -10.67 9.79
C ASP A 186 -12.50 -9.49 9.04
N LEU A 187 -11.89 -9.11 7.91
CA LEU A 187 -12.31 -8.01 7.03
C LEU A 187 -12.63 -8.52 5.61
N ASP A 188 -13.53 -7.80 4.92
CA ASP A 188 -13.92 -8.10 3.54
C ASP A 188 -12.74 -8.12 2.55
N SER A 189 -12.75 -9.07 1.62
CA SER A 189 -11.77 -9.17 0.55
C SER A 189 -12.05 -8.19 -0.60
N VAL A 190 -11.00 -7.54 -1.11
CA VAL A 190 -11.06 -6.67 -2.29
C VAL A 190 -11.16 -7.51 -3.57
N GLU A 191 -11.96 -7.08 -4.54
CA GLU A 191 -12.02 -7.72 -5.87
C GLU A 191 -10.67 -7.64 -6.62
N THR A 192 -9.94 -8.76 -6.69
CA THR A 192 -8.72 -8.92 -7.51
C THR A 192 -9.03 -8.88 -9.01
N SER A 193 -10.23 -9.31 -9.40
CA SER A 193 -10.72 -9.41 -10.78
C SER A 193 -10.49 -8.13 -11.59
N ARG A 194 -10.86 -6.97 -11.05
CA ARG A 194 -10.86 -5.67 -11.76
C ARG A 194 -9.48 -5.26 -12.28
N VAL A 195 -8.41 -5.57 -11.53
CA VAL A 195 -7.04 -5.21 -11.90
C VAL A 195 -6.39 -6.33 -12.72
N CYS A 196 -6.66 -7.59 -12.38
CA CYS A 196 -6.00 -8.74 -13.01
C CYS A 196 -6.59 -9.16 -14.36
N VAL A 197 -7.82 -8.72 -14.69
CA VAL A 197 -8.46 -8.95 -15.99
C VAL A 197 -8.18 -7.80 -16.98
N MET A 198 -7.46 -6.75 -16.58
CA MET A 198 -7.04 -5.69 -17.51
C MET A 198 -6.08 -6.24 -18.57
N GLN A 199 -6.52 -6.29 -19.83
CA GLN A 199 -5.67 -6.70 -20.95
C GLN A 199 -4.56 -5.67 -21.15
N VAL A 200 -3.31 -6.07 -20.91
CA VAL A 200 -2.15 -5.23 -21.23
C VAL A 200 -1.96 -5.19 -22.75
N PRO A 201 -1.99 -4.01 -23.39
CA PRO A 201 -1.88 -3.90 -24.85
C PRO A 201 -0.59 -4.53 -25.38
N THR A 202 -0.65 -4.96 -26.64
CA THR A 202 0.50 -5.54 -27.33
C THR A 202 1.58 -4.49 -27.60
N GLY A 203 2.84 -4.94 -27.77
CA GLY A 203 3.93 -4.04 -28.13
C GLY A 203 3.67 -3.27 -29.42
N GLU A 204 2.97 -3.87 -30.37
CA GLU A 204 2.53 -3.26 -31.63
C GLU A 204 1.45 -2.19 -31.42
N GLN A 205 0.45 -2.44 -30.56
CA GLN A 205 -0.57 -1.44 -30.20
C GLN A 205 0.06 -0.23 -29.49
N ILE A 206 0.98 -0.48 -28.55
CA ILE A 206 1.74 0.59 -27.86
C ILE A 206 2.60 1.35 -28.88
N LEU A 207 3.34 0.65 -29.75
CA LEU A 207 4.18 1.27 -30.77
C LEU A 207 3.35 2.12 -31.75
N ALA A 208 2.19 1.65 -32.19
CA ALA A 208 1.29 2.42 -33.06
C ALA A 208 0.77 3.68 -32.37
N GLN A 209 0.34 3.59 -31.11
CA GLN A 209 -0.10 4.76 -30.32
C GLN A 209 1.03 5.77 -30.11
N VAL A 210 2.25 5.30 -29.82
CA VAL A 210 3.45 6.13 -29.71
C VAL A 210 3.77 6.79 -31.04
N LEU A 211 3.93 6.04 -32.14
CA LEU A 211 4.30 6.59 -33.45
C LEU A 211 3.27 7.59 -34.01
N ALA A 212 1.99 7.43 -33.67
CA ALA A 212 0.95 8.39 -34.02
C ALA A 212 1.03 9.72 -33.23
N ASN A 213 1.47 9.69 -31.96
CA ASN A 213 1.32 10.82 -31.03
C ASN A 213 2.64 11.34 -30.42
N TRP A 214 3.80 10.75 -30.73
CA TRP A 214 5.06 11.00 -30.01
C TRP A 214 5.52 12.47 -30.01
N ARG A 215 5.22 13.25 -31.07
CA ARG A 215 5.54 14.69 -31.11
C ARG A 215 4.74 15.47 -30.07
N THR A 216 3.44 15.17 -29.95
CA THR A 216 2.56 15.76 -28.93
C THR A 216 2.98 15.35 -27.54
N ALA A 217 3.32 14.07 -27.34
CA ALA A 217 3.85 13.58 -26.07
C ALA A 217 5.18 14.28 -25.71
N TYR A 218 6.11 14.40 -26.65
CA TYR A 218 7.38 15.12 -26.45
C TYR A 218 7.13 16.59 -26.07
N ALA A 219 6.26 17.32 -26.80
CA ALA A 219 5.96 18.71 -26.51
C ALA A 219 5.37 18.90 -25.09
N ILE A 220 4.47 18.02 -24.66
CA ILE A 220 3.91 18.01 -23.30
C ILE A 220 4.99 17.71 -22.26
N SER A 221 5.84 16.69 -22.49
CA SER A 221 6.94 16.34 -21.59
C SER A 221 8.01 17.44 -21.50
N ALA A 222 8.34 18.10 -22.61
CA ALA A 222 9.27 19.22 -22.63
C ALA A 222 8.69 20.44 -21.88
N ALA A 223 7.41 20.77 -22.06
CA ALA A 223 6.74 21.83 -21.30
C ALA A 223 6.77 21.56 -19.79
N TRP A 224 6.43 20.33 -19.38
CA TRP A 224 6.50 19.90 -17.97
C TRP A 224 7.93 19.92 -17.41
N ALA A 225 8.92 19.44 -18.16
CA ALA A 225 10.31 19.40 -17.69
C ALA A 225 10.92 20.81 -17.58
N ASN A 226 10.61 21.71 -18.52
CA ASN A 226 11.01 23.11 -18.47
C ASN A 226 10.42 23.84 -17.25
N GLN A 227 9.22 23.47 -16.78
CA GLN A 227 8.64 23.99 -15.53
C GLN A 227 9.51 23.69 -14.28
N TYR A 228 10.25 22.57 -14.30
CA TYR A 228 11.16 22.14 -13.23
C TYR A 228 12.64 22.36 -13.59
N GLN A 229 12.94 23.39 -14.37
CA GLN A 229 14.30 23.85 -14.74
C GLN A 229 15.14 22.85 -15.58
N ALA A 230 14.55 21.75 -16.05
CA ALA A 230 15.20 20.86 -17.01
C ALA A 230 15.01 21.40 -18.43
N VAL A 231 15.98 22.20 -18.90
CA VAL A 231 15.92 22.88 -20.20
C VAL A 231 15.92 21.88 -21.35
N LEU A 232 14.74 21.66 -21.94
CA LEU A 232 14.51 20.80 -23.10
C LEU A 232 14.06 21.65 -24.29
N PRO A 233 14.62 21.43 -25.51
CA PRO A 233 14.24 22.18 -26.69
C PRO A 233 12.76 21.90 -27.03
N PRO A 234 12.00 22.91 -27.49
CA PRO A 234 10.57 22.77 -27.77
C PRO A 234 10.30 21.84 -28.97
N GLU A 235 11.24 21.76 -29.91
CA GLU A 235 11.21 20.80 -31.01
C GLU A 235 11.99 19.53 -30.64
N PRO A 236 11.50 18.33 -31.02
CA PRO A 236 12.22 17.09 -30.77
C PRO A 236 13.47 16.99 -31.67
N PRO A 237 14.61 16.50 -31.16
CA PRO A 237 15.81 16.29 -31.96
C PRO A 237 15.56 15.25 -33.07
N VAL A 238 16.17 15.47 -34.25
CA VAL A 238 16.04 14.56 -35.40
C VAL A 238 16.86 13.30 -35.15
N VAL A 239 16.17 12.21 -34.78
CA VAL A 239 16.82 10.91 -34.50
C VAL A 239 17.09 10.16 -35.83
N PRO A 240 18.34 9.84 -36.18
CA PRO A 240 18.65 9.12 -37.42
C PRO A 240 18.26 7.64 -37.32
N TYR A 241 17.27 7.22 -38.11
CA TYR A 241 16.70 5.85 -38.10
C TYR A 241 17.74 4.73 -38.20
N ALA A 242 18.85 4.93 -38.91
CA ALA A 242 19.90 3.94 -39.09
C ALA A 242 20.48 3.42 -37.75
N GLY A 243 20.60 4.29 -36.73
CA GLY A 243 21.10 3.89 -35.41
C GLY A 243 20.09 3.11 -34.58
N ALA A 244 18.78 3.22 -34.86
CA ALA A 244 17.73 2.65 -34.03
C ALA A 244 17.60 1.12 -34.19
N ASN A 245 17.84 0.58 -35.39
CA ASN A 245 17.76 -0.86 -35.63
C ASN A 245 18.94 -1.62 -34.99
N GLU A 246 20.16 -1.13 -35.15
CA GLU A 246 21.35 -1.70 -34.47
C GLU A 246 21.18 -1.71 -32.96
N LEU A 247 20.68 -0.60 -32.38
CA LEU A 247 20.47 -0.49 -30.95
C LEU A 247 19.32 -1.40 -30.45
N TRP A 248 18.28 -1.63 -31.26
CA TRP A 248 17.27 -2.65 -30.97
C TRP A 248 17.87 -4.07 -30.98
N ILE A 249 18.61 -4.43 -32.04
CA ILE A 249 19.19 -5.77 -32.21
C ILE A 249 20.18 -6.07 -31.07
N ALA A 250 21.01 -5.09 -30.68
CA ALA A 250 21.94 -5.22 -29.56
C ALA A 250 21.26 -5.39 -28.19
N VAL A 251 20.06 -4.82 -27.99
CA VAL A 251 19.31 -4.90 -26.72
C VAL A 251 18.43 -6.15 -26.63
N PHE A 252 17.81 -6.59 -27.74
CA PHE A 252 16.80 -7.65 -27.73
C PHE A 252 17.19 -8.94 -28.48
N GLY A 253 18.28 -8.94 -29.25
CA GLY A 253 18.74 -10.11 -30.02
C GLY A 253 17.83 -10.53 -31.18
N VAL A 254 16.87 -9.67 -31.57
CA VAL A 254 15.92 -9.92 -32.67
C VAL A 254 15.83 -8.70 -33.58
N THR A 255 15.73 -8.91 -34.89
CA THR A 255 15.39 -7.85 -35.84
C THR A 255 13.94 -7.41 -35.62
N PRO A 256 13.65 -6.10 -35.43
CA PRO A 256 12.26 -5.65 -35.33
C PRO A 256 11.55 -5.87 -36.67
N SER A 257 10.37 -6.49 -36.65
CA SER A 257 9.56 -6.80 -37.84
C SER A 257 8.87 -5.55 -38.41
N LEU A 258 9.67 -4.58 -38.84
CA LEU A 258 9.22 -3.31 -39.39
C LEU A 258 8.70 -3.50 -40.82
N ALA A 259 7.39 -3.66 -40.96
CA ALA A 259 6.73 -3.11 -42.13
C ALA A 259 7.09 -1.61 -42.21
N ALA A 260 7.61 -1.17 -43.35
CA ALA A 260 8.15 0.18 -43.48
C ALA A 260 7.08 1.23 -43.10
N PRO A 261 7.42 2.29 -42.35
CA PRO A 261 6.45 3.28 -41.91
C PRO A 261 5.79 3.91 -43.13
N VAL A 262 4.48 3.68 -43.30
CA VAL A 262 3.69 4.25 -44.38
C VAL A 262 3.76 5.76 -44.26
N SER A 263 4.49 6.39 -45.19
CA SER A 263 4.72 7.83 -45.16
C SER A 263 3.37 8.56 -45.17
N PRO A 264 3.05 9.39 -44.15
CA PRO A 264 1.72 9.97 -44.02
C PRO A 264 1.48 11.00 -45.13
N LYS A 265 0.83 10.56 -46.21
CA LYS A 265 0.34 11.45 -47.28
C LYS A 265 -0.61 12.47 -46.64
N GLY A 266 -0.33 13.74 -46.89
CA GLY A 266 -0.78 14.86 -46.06
C GLY A 266 -2.28 14.87 -45.74
N THR A 267 -2.60 14.64 -44.47
CA THR A 267 -3.86 15.02 -43.84
C THR A 267 -3.62 16.23 -42.95
N SER A 268 -4.50 17.22 -43.01
CA SER A 268 -4.40 18.48 -42.26
C SER A 268 -4.20 18.28 -40.75
N SER A 269 -3.34 19.11 -40.14
CA SER A 269 -3.13 19.12 -38.69
C SER A 269 -4.46 19.24 -37.92
N PRO A 270 -4.79 18.31 -37.01
CA PRO A 270 -5.83 18.55 -36.04
C PRO A 270 -5.36 19.65 -35.08
N THR A 271 -6.22 20.62 -34.78
CA THR A 271 -5.95 21.64 -33.77
C THR A 271 -5.67 20.96 -32.43
N ALA A 272 -4.48 21.17 -31.88
CA ALA A 272 -4.10 20.56 -30.61
C ALA A 272 -5.05 21.03 -29.50
N PRO A 273 -5.53 20.13 -28.62
CA PRO A 273 -6.32 20.55 -27.48
C PRO A 273 -5.47 21.44 -26.57
N VAL A 274 -6.00 22.61 -26.21
CA VAL A 274 -5.34 23.55 -25.30
C VAL A 274 -5.10 22.82 -23.96
N PRO A 275 -3.86 22.76 -23.44
CA PRO A 275 -3.59 22.10 -22.17
C PRO A 275 -4.36 22.79 -21.04
N PRO A 276 -4.91 22.05 -20.07
CA PRO A 276 -5.65 22.65 -18.96
C PRO A 276 -4.75 23.59 -18.18
N THR A 277 -5.19 24.84 -18.00
CA THR A 277 -4.45 25.85 -17.22
C THR A 277 -4.20 25.32 -15.81
N PRO A 278 -2.94 25.26 -15.33
CA PRO A 278 -2.66 24.77 -14.00
C PRO A 278 -3.30 25.69 -12.95
N PRO A 279 -3.79 25.15 -11.81
CA PRO A 279 -4.31 25.98 -10.73
C PRO A 279 -3.20 26.92 -10.22
N LEU A 280 -3.54 28.20 -10.08
CA LEU A 280 -2.61 29.22 -9.59
C LEU A 280 -2.07 28.86 -8.20
N PRO A 281 -0.77 29.07 -7.92
CA PRO A 281 -0.22 28.81 -6.60
C PRO A 281 -0.88 29.74 -5.56
N PRO A 282 -1.32 29.21 -4.41
CA PRO A 282 -1.98 30.02 -3.39
C PRO A 282 -0.98 31.00 -2.75
N GLY A 283 -1.09 32.28 -3.09
CA GLY A 283 -0.26 33.34 -2.49
C GLY A 283 -0.21 34.66 -3.26
N ILE A 284 -0.39 34.63 -4.58
CA ILE A 284 -0.32 35.85 -5.41
C ILE A 284 -1.70 36.53 -5.46
N ARG A 285 -1.89 37.60 -4.68
CA ARG A 285 -2.91 38.60 -4.99
C ARG A 285 -2.45 39.39 -6.22
N GLN A 286 -3.34 39.57 -7.19
CA GLN A 286 -3.15 40.57 -8.24
C GLN A 286 -3.45 41.98 -7.65
N PRO A 287 -2.82 43.04 -8.20
CA PRO A 287 -3.08 44.43 -7.79
C PRO A 287 -4.47 44.91 -8.23
#